data_AF-A0A497STN7-F1
#
_entry.id   AF-A0A497STN7-F1
#
_cell.length_a   1.000
_cell.length_b   1.000
_cell.length_c   1.000
_cell.angle_alpha   90.00
_cell.angle_beta   90.00
_cell.angle_gamma   90.00
#
_symmetry.space_group_name_H-M   'P 1'
#
loop_
_entity.id
_entity.type
_entity.pdbx_description
1 polymer ?
#
loop_
_entity_poly.entity_id
_entity_poly.type
_entity_poly.pdbx_seq_one_letter_code
_entity_poly.pdbx_strand_id
1 'polypeptide(L)'
;MVTIEEEARKLFEKGKKPDEVFDILSKDGIKASSSTIETYYKVWRRGFKSQSEYQTHLAKKKGFKSRSKYREDLAKKKGFKNYSEYQTHLAKKKGFESLSEYLEDFARKNGFENYFEYSKYSKDPYFKEIYHSNGSDGINEDNPYILMSRISEMEYRFGEGITETEEYKKLEEILKNIEPTKRLKYIGKLKRGVEILKQLGKIDYGSFSILYSV
;
A
#
# COMPACT_ATOMS: atom_id res chain seq x y z
N MET A 1 10.83 3.49 -3.68
CA MET A 1 10.29 2.39 -2.85
C MET A 1 10.26 1.15 -3.72
N VAL A 2 10.93 0.09 -3.28
CA VAL A 2 11.01 -1.19 -4.01
C VAL A 2 9.76 -2.01 -3.67
N THR A 3 9.14 -2.65 -4.65
CA THR A 3 7.96 -3.49 -4.40
C THR A 3 8.35 -4.88 -3.89
N ILE A 4 7.47 -5.57 -3.16
CA ILE A 4 7.68 -6.96 -2.72
C ILE A 4 8.05 -7.87 -3.91
N GLU A 5 7.43 -7.65 -5.08
CA GLU A 5 7.73 -8.37 -6.31
C GLU A 5 9.18 -8.15 -6.78
N GLU A 6 9.69 -6.92 -6.69
CA GLU A 6 11.08 -6.58 -7.04
C GLU A 6 12.08 -7.16 -6.04
N GLU A 7 11.77 -7.17 -4.74
CA GLU A 7 12.64 -7.78 -3.73
C GLU A 7 12.69 -9.30 -3.85
N ALA A 8 11.54 -9.95 -4.00
CA ALA A 8 11.46 -11.39 -4.27
C ALA A 8 12.28 -11.75 -5.53
N ARG A 9 12.17 -10.92 -6.58
CA ARG A 9 12.94 -11.10 -7.81
C ARG A 9 14.45 -11.03 -7.59
N LYS A 10 14.96 -10.04 -6.86
CA LYS A 10 16.40 -9.94 -6.54
C LYS A 10 16.91 -11.21 -5.84
N LEU A 11 16.09 -11.80 -4.97
CA LEU A 11 16.43 -13.05 -4.30
C LEU A 11 16.41 -14.25 -5.27
N PHE A 12 15.46 -14.31 -6.20
CA PHE A 12 15.45 -15.34 -7.24
C PHE A 12 16.65 -15.25 -8.19
N GLU A 13 17.08 -14.04 -8.54
CA GLU A 13 18.31 -13.81 -9.35
C GLU A 13 19.58 -14.31 -8.63
N LYS A 14 19.57 -14.33 -7.30
CA LYS A 14 20.61 -14.96 -6.46
C LYS A 14 20.45 -16.48 -6.30
N GLY A 15 19.50 -17.10 -7.02
CA GLY A 15 19.28 -18.54 -7.02
C GLY A 15 18.42 -19.07 -5.87
N LYS A 16 17.77 -18.19 -5.09
CA LYS A 16 16.91 -18.62 -3.96
C LYS A 16 15.62 -19.27 -4.46
N LYS A 17 15.20 -20.34 -3.76
CA LYS A 17 13.91 -21.02 -4.03
C LYS A 17 12.75 -20.24 -3.40
N PRO A 18 11.50 -20.44 -3.86
CA PRO A 18 10.32 -19.75 -3.33
C PRO A 18 10.19 -19.82 -1.81
N ASP A 19 10.39 -20.99 -1.21
CA ASP A 19 10.28 -21.16 0.25
C ASP A 19 11.35 -20.35 1.00
N GLU A 20 12.60 -20.37 0.52
CA GLU A 20 13.67 -19.54 1.09
C GLU A 20 13.36 -18.04 0.97
N VAL A 21 12.81 -17.61 -0.17
CA VAL A 21 12.42 -16.21 -0.38
C VAL A 21 11.28 -15.82 0.54
N PHE A 22 10.29 -16.68 0.71
CA PHE A 22 9.20 -16.47 1.66
C PHE A 22 9.73 -16.34 3.09
N ASP A 23 10.64 -17.20 3.51
CA ASP A 23 11.24 -17.15 4.84
C ASP A 23 12.07 -15.89 5.06
N ILE A 24 12.88 -15.49 4.08
CA ILE A 24 13.70 -14.26 4.14
C ILE A 24 12.79 -13.04 4.25
N LEU A 25 11.83 -12.90 3.33
CA LEU A 25 10.92 -11.76 3.35
C LEU A 25 10.07 -11.73 4.62
N SER A 26 9.62 -12.89 5.12
CA SER A 26 8.88 -12.96 6.38
C SER A 26 9.74 -12.54 7.58
N LYS A 27 11.03 -12.91 7.62
CA LYS A 27 11.98 -12.48 8.65
C LYS A 27 12.27 -10.98 8.58
N ASP A 28 12.29 -10.42 7.39
CA ASP A 28 12.43 -8.99 7.14
C ASP A 28 11.11 -8.21 7.42
N GLY A 29 10.08 -8.89 7.96
CA GLY A 29 8.80 -8.29 8.30
C GLY A 29 7.92 -7.99 7.08
N ILE A 30 8.19 -8.58 5.92
CA ILE A 30 7.41 -8.36 4.71
C ILE A 30 6.31 -9.42 4.62
N LYS A 31 5.06 -9.00 4.81
CA LYS A 31 3.90 -9.88 4.64
C LYS A 31 3.56 -10.13 3.18
N ALA A 32 4.10 -11.21 2.66
CA ALA A 32 3.63 -11.89 1.46
C ALA A 32 3.08 -13.27 1.83
N SER A 33 2.11 -13.80 1.07
CA SER A 33 1.75 -15.21 1.21
C SER A 33 2.76 -16.08 0.44
N SER A 34 3.01 -17.32 0.89
CA SER A 34 3.80 -18.30 0.12
C SER A 34 3.28 -18.45 -1.32
N SER A 35 1.95 -18.47 -1.51
CA SER A 35 1.32 -18.49 -2.83
C SER A 35 1.62 -17.25 -3.71
N THR A 36 1.81 -16.09 -3.09
CA THR A 36 2.21 -14.86 -3.78
C THR A 36 3.66 -14.97 -4.25
N ILE A 37 4.57 -15.44 -3.38
CA ILE A 37 5.97 -15.67 -3.71
C ILE A 37 6.13 -16.72 -4.81
N GLU A 38 5.38 -17.82 -4.75
CA GLU A 38 5.31 -18.79 -5.85
C GLU A 38 4.86 -18.18 -7.17
N THR A 39 3.88 -17.26 -7.12
CA THR A 39 3.38 -16.58 -8.31
C THR A 39 4.49 -15.72 -8.92
N TYR A 40 5.20 -14.94 -8.11
CA TYR A 40 6.35 -14.16 -8.57
C TYR A 40 7.45 -15.04 -9.15
N TYR A 41 7.77 -16.15 -8.50
CA TYR A 41 8.75 -17.10 -9.01
C TYR A 41 8.33 -17.67 -10.38
N LYS A 42 7.06 -18.06 -10.53
CA LYS A 42 6.49 -18.57 -11.80
C LYS A 42 6.51 -17.53 -12.92
N VAL A 43 6.37 -16.25 -12.60
CA VAL A 43 6.47 -15.13 -13.55
C VAL A 43 7.93 -14.90 -13.95
N TRP A 44 8.82 -14.79 -12.96
CA TRP A 44 10.25 -14.57 -13.14
C TRP A 44 10.92 -15.71 -13.94
N ARG A 45 10.63 -16.97 -13.60
CA ARG A 45 11.13 -18.16 -14.32
C ARG A 45 10.74 -18.18 -15.80
N ARG A 46 9.67 -17.49 -16.17
CA ARG A 46 9.20 -17.35 -17.56
C ARG A 46 9.77 -16.12 -18.27
N GLY A 47 10.66 -15.37 -17.62
CA GLY A 47 11.38 -14.23 -18.20
C GLY A 47 10.62 -12.89 -18.14
N PHE A 48 9.50 -12.81 -17.41
CA PHE A 48 8.72 -11.57 -17.30
C PHE A 48 9.21 -10.69 -16.14
N LYS A 49 9.14 -9.37 -16.32
CA LYS A 49 9.59 -8.41 -15.30
C LYS A 49 8.55 -8.12 -14.23
N SER A 50 7.28 -8.36 -14.54
CA SER A 50 6.19 -8.23 -13.57
C SER A 50 5.01 -9.13 -13.92
N GLN A 51 4.17 -9.39 -12.93
CA GLN A 51 2.90 -10.07 -13.09
C GLN A 51 1.97 -9.34 -14.07
N SER A 52 2.05 -8.00 -14.13
CA SER A 52 1.26 -7.19 -15.09
C SER A 52 1.70 -7.43 -16.52
N GLU A 53 3.01 -7.50 -16.75
CA GLU A 53 3.60 -7.83 -18.05
C GLU A 53 3.20 -9.24 -18.47
N TYR A 54 3.34 -10.22 -17.57
CA TYR A 54 2.94 -11.60 -17.82
C TYR A 54 1.45 -11.72 -18.17
N GLN A 55 0.56 -11.04 -17.43
CA GLN A 55 -0.87 -11.06 -17.73
C GLN A 55 -1.21 -10.39 -19.07
N THR A 56 -0.47 -9.35 -19.45
CA THR A 56 -0.59 -8.73 -20.77
C THR A 56 -0.12 -9.68 -21.86
N HIS A 57 1.00 -10.39 -21.64
CA HIS A 57 1.47 -11.43 -22.54
C HIS A 57 0.45 -12.56 -22.71
N LEU A 58 -0.17 -13.05 -21.62
CA LEU A 58 -1.22 -14.05 -21.67
C LEU A 58 -2.44 -13.58 -22.48
N ALA A 59 -2.84 -12.32 -22.32
CA ALA A 59 -3.91 -11.74 -23.13
C ALA A 59 -3.53 -11.71 -24.63
N LYS A 60 -2.30 -11.28 -24.95
CA LYS A 60 -1.78 -11.29 -26.33
C LYS A 60 -1.71 -12.68 -26.93
N LYS A 61 -1.27 -13.68 -26.15
CA LYS A 61 -1.26 -15.10 -26.56
C LYS A 61 -2.67 -15.63 -26.89
N LYS A 62 -3.70 -15.07 -26.26
CA LYS A 62 -5.11 -15.35 -26.56
C LYS A 62 -5.69 -14.49 -27.70
N GLY A 63 -4.86 -13.74 -28.42
CA GLY A 63 -5.27 -12.90 -29.56
C GLY A 63 -5.73 -11.49 -29.19
N PHE A 64 -5.62 -11.06 -27.92
CA PHE A 64 -6.07 -9.73 -27.49
C PHE A 64 -4.94 -8.72 -27.53
N LYS A 65 -5.22 -7.50 -28.01
CA LYS A 65 -4.25 -6.39 -28.04
C LYS A 65 -3.74 -5.99 -26.66
N SER A 66 -4.53 -6.18 -25.61
CA SER A 66 -4.18 -5.85 -24.22
C SER A 66 -5.00 -6.64 -23.21
N ARG A 67 -4.55 -6.63 -21.95
CA ARG A 67 -5.32 -7.18 -20.82
C ARG A 67 -6.70 -6.53 -20.68
N SER A 68 -6.81 -5.22 -20.92
CA SER A 68 -8.09 -4.51 -20.84
C SER A 68 -9.07 -4.98 -21.91
N LYS A 69 -8.60 -5.20 -23.15
CA LYS A 69 -9.44 -5.77 -24.21
C LYS A 69 -9.86 -7.20 -23.90
N TYR A 70 -8.98 -7.99 -23.29
CA TYR A 70 -9.35 -9.33 -22.82
C TYR A 70 -10.43 -9.30 -21.72
N ARG A 71 -10.33 -8.40 -20.74
CA ARG A 71 -11.36 -8.24 -19.70
C ARG A 71 -12.71 -7.79 -20.26
N GLU A 72 -12.68 -6.87 -21.22
CA GLU A 72 -13.87 -6.40 -21.93
C GLU A 72 -14.57 -7.55 -22.67
N ASP A 73 -13.82 -8.38 -23.38
CA ASP A 73 -14.35 -9.58 -24.05
C ASP A 73 -14.93 -10.59 -23.05
N LEU A 74 -14.27 -10.82 -21.91
CA LEU A 74 -14.79 -11.68 -20.86
C LEU A 74 -16.11 -11.16 -20.26
N ALA A 75 -16.25 -9.85 -20.08
CA ALA A 75 -17.50 -9.25 -19.63
C ALA A 75 -18.61 -9.47 -20.66
N LYS A 76 -18.32 -9.25 -21.95
CA LYS A 76 -19.25 -9.50 -23.05
C LYS A 76 -19.68 -10.96 -23.15
N LYS A 77 -18.75 -11.90 -23.00
CA LYS A 77 -19.04 -13.35 -22.95
C LYS A 77 -19.94 -13.75 -21.79
N LYS A 78 -19.92 -12.97 -20.70
CA LYS A 78 -20.83 -13.16 -19.56
C LYS A 78 -22.17 -12.42 -19.72
N GLY A 79 -22.43 -11.83 -20.90
CA GLY A 79 -23.69 -11.15 -21.21
C GLY A 79 -23.74 -9.66 -20.85
N PHE A 80 -22.63 -9.05 -20.43
CA PHE A 80 -22.59 -7.63 -20.10
C PHE A 80 -22.18 -6.79 -21.32
N LYS A 81 -22.70 -5.56 -21.46
CA LYS A 81 -22.34 -4.68 -22.58
C LYS A 81 -20.86 -4.31 -22.57
N ASN A 82 -20.30 -4.14 -21.37
CA ASN A 82 -18.90 -3.78 -21.15
C ASN A 82 -18.41 -4.18 -19.76
N TYR A 83 -17.11 -4.01 -19.50
CA TYR A 83 -16.51 -4.33 -18.21
C TYR A 83 -17.04 -3.47 -17.05
N SER A 84 -17.41 -2.21 -17.30
CA SER A 84 -17.97 -1.34 -16.25
C SER A 84 -19.31 -1.84 -15.75
N GLU A 85 -20.19 -2.29 -16.64
CA GLU A 85 -21.47 -2.89 -16.29
C GLU A 85 -21.27 -4.18 -15.49
N TYR A 86 -20.30 -5.01 -15.89
CA TYR A 86 -19.92 -6.19 -15.12
C TYR A 86 -19.45 -5.82 -13.70
N GLN A 87 -18.67 -4.76 -13.53
CA GLN A 87 -18.25 -4.30 -12.20
C GLN A 87 -19.44 -3.81 -11.35
N THR A 88 -20.37 -3.05 -11.94
CA THR A 88 -21.60 -2.65 -11.26
C THR A 88 -22.44 -3.85 -10.87
N HIS A 89 -22.54 -4.87 -11.72
CA HIS A 89 -23.22 -6.12 -11.37
C HIS A 89 -22.58 -6.83 -10.18
N LEU A 90 -21.24 -6.87 -10.10
CA LEU A 90 -20.54 -7.43 -8.94
C LEU A 90 -20.80 -6.64 -7.65
N ALA A 91 -20.91 -5.31 -7.74
CA ALA A 91 -21.30 -4.47 -6.61
C ALA A 91 -22.74 -4.77 -6.16
N LYS A 92 -23.68 -4.88 -7.10
CA LYS A 92 -25.07 -5.30 -6.83
C LYS A 92 -25.18 -6.66 -6.18
N LYS A 93 -24.37 -7.63 -6.62
CA LYS A 93 -24.30 -8.95 -5.98
C LYS A 93 -23.84 -8.89 -4.52
N LYS A 94 -23.11 -7.84 -4.12
CA LYS A 94 -22.70 -7.59 -2.73
C LYS A 94 -23.69 -6.73 -1.95
N GLY A 95 -24.84 -6.38 -2.54
CA GLY A 95 -25.90 -5.60 -1.88
C GLY A 95 -25.85 -4.09 -2.11
N PHE A 96 -25.01 -3.59 -3.02
CA PHE A 96 -24.89 -2.15 -3.33
C PHE A 96 -25.65 -1.79 -4.60
N GLU A 97 -26.29 -0.63 -4.66
CA GLU A 97 -27.03 -0.19 -5.85
C GLU A 97 -26.10 0.15 -7.02
N SER A 98 -24.87 0.58 -6.72
CA SER A 98 -23.88 0.97 -7.72
C SER A 98 -22.44 0.62 -7.33
N LEU A 99 -21.53 0.65 -8.32
CA LEU A 99 -20.10 0.54 -8.07
C LEU A 99 -19.59 1.72 -7.21
N SER A 100 -20.14 2.93 -7.41
CA SER A 100 -19.73 4.12 -6.64
C SER A 100 -20.05 3.93 -5.16
N GLU A 101 -21.28 3.50 -4.86
CA GLU A 101 -21.71 3.24 -3.48
C GLU A 101 -20.85 2.17 -2.81
N TYR A 102 -20.54 1.08 -3.52
CA TYR A 102 -19.62 0.06 -3.03
C TYR A 102 -18.24 0.63 -2.68
N LEU A 103 -17.70 1.51 -3.52
CA LEU A 103 -16.39 2.14 -3.29
C LEU A 103 -16.44 3.14 -2.12
N GLU A 104 -17.54 3.89 -1.96
CA GLU A 104 -17.74 4.81 -0.84
C GLU A 104 -17.91 4.06 0.49
N ASP A 105 -18.68 2.96 0.51
CA ASP A 105 -18.77 2.08 1.68
C ASP A 105 -17.42 1.46 2.02
N PHE A 106 -16.68 0.97 1.01
CA PHE A 106 -15.33 0.45 1.21
C PHE A 106 -14.39 1.49 1.82
N ALA A 107 -14.42 2.73 1.34
CA ALA A 107 -13.58 3.81 1.87
C ALA A 107 -13.94 4.14 3.32
N ARG A 108 -15.23 4.29 3.63
CA ARG A 108 -15.73 4.57 4.99
C ARG A 108 -15.39 3.48 5.99
N LYS A 109 -15.54 2.20 5.60
CA LYS A 109 -15.10 1.05 6.42
C LYS A 109 -13.60 1.05 6.72
N ASN A 110 -12.81 1.79 5.95
CA ASN A 110 -11.38 1.93 6.12
C ASN A 110 -10.96 3.28 6.71
N GLY A 111 -11.88 4.01 7.37
CA GLY A 111 -11.58 5.25 8.09
C GLY A 111 -11.45 6.50 7.21
N PHE A 112 -11.84 6.41 5.93
CA PHE A 112 -11.82 7.55 5.01
C PHE A 112 -13.21 8.16 4.90
N GLU A 113 -13.28 9.47 4.70
CA GLU A 113 -14.55 10.19 4.50
C GLU A 113 -15.26 9.73 3.22
N ASN A 114 -14.48 9.53 2.15
CA ASN A 114 -14.96 9.12 0.85
C ASN A 114 -13.88 8.42 0.01
N TYR A 115 -14.28 7.83 -1.11
CA TYR A 115 -13.38 7.12 -2.01
C TYR A 115 -12.30 8.05 -2.61
N PHE A 116 -12.62 9.32 -2.83
CA PHE A 116 -11.63 10.28 -3.34
C PHE A 116 -10.49 10.49 -2.35
N GLU A 117 -10.78 10.64 -1.05
CA GLU A 117 -9.78 10.68 0.01
C GLU A 117 -8.96 9.39 0.05
N TYR A 118 -9.60 8.22 0.09
CA TYR A 118 -8.93 6.91 0.02
C TYR A 118 -7.96 6.83 -1.17
N SER A 119 -8.36 7.32 -2.34
CA SER A 119 -7.54 7.28 -3.55
C SER A 119 -6.25 8.10 -3.46
N LYS A 120 -6.21 9.14 -2.61
CA LYS A 120 -5.00 9.97 -2.38
C LYS A 120 -3.96 9.23 -1.56
N TYR A 121 -4.40 8.47 -0.56
CA TYR A 121 -3.54 7.74 0.37
C TYR A 121 -3.12 6.36 -0.16
N SER A 122 -4.03 5.66 -0.83
CA SER A 122 -3.73 4.38 -1.50
C SER A 122 -2.70 4.48 -2.63
N LYS A 123 -2.27 5.68 -3.02
CA LYS A 123 -1.17 5.90 -3.96
C LYS A 123 0.12 6.35 -3.27
N ASP A 124 0.06 6.71 -2.00
CA ASP A 124 1.22 7.13 -1.24
C ASP A 124 2.01 5.91 -0.75
N PRO A 125 3.27 5.73 -1.19
CA PRO A 125 4.10 4.61 -0.78
C PRO A 125 4.26 4.51 0.75
N TYR A 126 4.53 5.63 1.43
CA TYR A 126 4.78 5.67 2.87
C TYR A 126 3.53 5.37 3.68
N PHE A 127 2.37 5.85 3.22
CA PHE A 127 1.11 5.51 3.88
C PHE A 127 0.79 4.03 3.72
N LYS A 128 0.98 3.48 2.51
CA LYS A 128 0.72 2.07 2.19
C LYS A 128 1.56 1.12 3.02
N GLU A 129 2.82 1.46 3.23
CA GLU A 129 3.74 0.72 4.10
C GLU A 129 3.09 0.44 5.46
N ILE A 130 2.59 1.49 6.13
CA ILE A 130 1.97 1.37 7.45
C ILE A 130 0.56 0.75 7.35
N TYR A 131 -0.25 1.21 6.39
CA TYR A 131 -1.65 0.80 6.25
C TYR A 131 -1.81 -0.70 5.99
N HIS A 132 -0.93 -1.28 5.17
CA HIS A 132 -0.92 -2.72 4.90
C HIS A 132 -0.08 -3.52 5.90
N SER A 133 0.70 -2.84 6.75
CA SER A 133 1.43 -3.52 7.81
C SER A 133 0.49 -4.20 8.79
N ASN A 134 0.96 -5.25 9.43
CA ASN A 134 0.21 -5.94 10.49
C ASN A 134 0.93 -5.89 11.86
N GLY A 135 1.72 -4.85 12.10
CA GLY A 135 2.39 -4.60 13.39
C GLY A 135 3.63 -5.47 13.67
N SER A 136 3.84 -6.56 12.93
CA SER A 136 5.09 -7.38 12.94
C SER A 136 6.14 -6.92 11.94
N ASP A 137 5.74 -5.99 11.07
CA ASP A 137 6.52 -5.58 9.92
C ASP A 137 7.43 -4.47 10.42
N GLY A 138 8.74 -4.56 10.15
CA GLY A 138 9.70 -3.51 10.53
C GLY A 138 9.42 -2.23 9.75
N ILE A 139 8.40 -1.47 10.17
CA ILE A 139 8.04 -0.19 9.58
C ILE A 139 9.25 0.72 9.74
N ASN A 140 9.65 1.35 8.64
CA ASN A 140 10.77 2.27 8.68
C ASN A 140 10.45 3.41 9.66
N GLU A 141 11.28 3.57 10.69
CA GLU A 141 11.12 4.66 11.66
C GLU A 141 11.25 6.04 11.03
N ASP A 142 11.97 6.13 9.91
CA ASP A 142 12.12 7.36 9.12
C ASP A 142 10.93 7.59 8.16
N ASN A 143 9.88 6.76 8.23
CA ASN A 143 8.66 6.97 7.48
C ASN A 143 8.02 8.32 7.91
N PRO A 144 7.69 9.23 6.95
CA PRO A 144 7.15 10.55 7.26
C PRO A 144 5.90 10.55 8.15
N TYR A 145 5.05 9.52 8.06
CA TYR A 145 3.86 9.39 8.90
C TYR A 145 4.21 8.98 10.34
N ILE A 146 5.24 8.15 10.53
CA ILE A 146 5.75 7.78 11.85
C ILE A 146 6.42 9.00 12.51
N LEU A 147 7.31 9.68 11.79
CA LEU A 147 7.97 10.91 12.24
C LEU A 147 6.93 11.97 12.63
N MET A 148 5.93 12.20 11.78
CA MET A 148 4.84 13.14 12.09
C MET A 148 4.06 12.73 13.34
N SER A 149 3.76 11.43 13.51
CA SER A 149 3.06 10.95 14.70
C SER A 149 3.87 11.19 15.98
N ARG A 150 5.19 10.93 15.96
CA ARG A 150 6.10 11.16 17.09
C ARG A 150 6.22 12.64 17.42
N ILE A 151 6.39 13.50 16.40
CA ILE A 151 6.45 14.95 16.57
C ILE A 151 5.16 15.47 17.22
N SER A 152 3.99 15.07 16.70
CA SER A 152 2.71 15.48 17.30
C SER A 152 2.52 15.02 18.75
N GLU A 153 3.10 13.88 19.13
CA GLU A 153 3.09 13.42 20.53
C GLU A 153 4.05 14.23 21.41
N MET A 154 5.25 14.54 20.92
CA MET A 154 6.19 15.41 21.63
C MET A 154 5.63 16.83 21.79
N GLU A 155 4.96 17.37 20.77
CA GLU A 155 4.21 18.63 20.82
C GLU A 155 3.18 18.62 21.96
N TYR A 156 2.46 17.52 22.12
CA TYR A 156 1.48 17.38 23.19
C TYR A 156 2.13 17.27 24.59
N ARG A 157 3.26 16.57 24.74
CA ARG A 157 3.86 16.26 26.04
C ARG A 157 4.80 17.35 26.58
N PHE A 158 5.61 17.97 25.72
CA PHE A 158 6.76 18.78 26.14
C PHE A 158 6.69 20.25 25.71
N GLY A 159 5.84 20.60 24.75
CA GLY A 159 5.58 21.98 24.33
C GLY A 159 6.75 22.66 23.58
N GLU A 160 7.90 22.85 24.21
CA GLU A 160 9.07 23.58 23.67
C GLU A 160 10.25 22.64 23.34
N GLY A 161 11.11 23.04 22.38
CA GLY A 161 12.36 22.33 22.03
C GLY A 161 12.25 21.24 20.95
N ILE A 162 11.08 21.04 20.36
CA ILE A 162 10.83 19.92 19.43
C ILE A 162 11.63 20.05 18.14
N THR A 163 11.95 21.27 17.73
CA THR A 163 12.76 21.54 16.53
C THR A 163 14.18 20.99 16.62
N GLU A 164 14.66 20.67 17.83
CA GLU A 164 15.99 20.09 18.05
C GLU A 164 15.99 18.57 18.06
N THR A 165 14.81 17.94 18.09
CA THR A 165 14.66 16.48 18.10
C THR A 165 15.12 15.86 16.79
N GLU A 166 15.59 14.62 16.88
CA GLU A 166 16.07 13.88 15.71
C GLU A 166 14.92 13.62 14.72
N GLU A 167 13.72 13.32 15.21
CA GLU A 167 12.53 13.12 14.38
C GLU A 167 12.18 14.37 13.56
N TYR A 168 12.23 15.53 14.20
CA TYR A 168 11.94 16.80 13.52
C TYR A 168 12.99 17.09 12.45
N LYS A 169 14.28 16.92 12.76
CA LYS A 169 15.37 17.11 11.80
C LYS A 169 15.26 16.18 10.60
N LYS A 170 14.93 14.90 10.81
CA LYS A 170 14.70 13.92 9.74
C LYS A 170 13.51 14.30 8.86
N LEU A 171 12.39 14.71 9.47
CA LEU A 171 11.24 15.19 8.72
C LEU A 171 11.60 16.45 7.92
N GLU A 172 12.32 17.41 8.51
CA GLU A 172 12.77 18.62 7.83
C GLU A 172 13.66 18.32 6.63
N GLU A 173 14.57 17.35 6.72
CA GLU A 173 15.41 16.96 5.58
C GLU A 173 14.58 16.39 4.43
N ILE A 174 13.52 15.63 4.72
CA ILE A 174 12.55 15.16 3.71
C ILE A 174 11.82 16.34 3.05
N LEU A 175 11.50 17.37 3.83
CA LEU A 175 10.74 18.54 3.38
C LEU A 175 11.59 19.63 2.71
N LYS A 176 12.91 19.60 2.89
CA LYS A 176 13.86 20.67 2.53
C LYS A 176 13.79 21.14 1.08
N ASN A 177 13.53 20.21 0.17
CA ASN A 177 13.46 20.49 -1.28
C ASN A 177 12.03 20.69 -1.79
N ILE A 178 11.03 20.76 -0.90
CA ILE A 178 9.63 20.96 -1.27
C ILE A 178 9.30 22.44 -1.17
N GLU A 179 8.73 23.01 -2.24
CA GLU A 179 8.27 24.40 -2.23
C GLU A 179 7.31 24.69 -1.06
N PRO A 180 7.36 25.89 -0.44
CA PRO A 180 6.61 26.19 0.78
C PRO A 180 5.11 25.85 0.71
N THR A 181 4.44 26.15 -0.40
CA THR A 181 3.01 25.87 -0.58
C THR A 181 2.71 24.37 -0.70
N LYS A 182 3.60 23.61 -1.34
CA LYS A 182 3.50 22.15 -1.44
C LYS A 182 3.85 21.48 -0.12
N ARG A 183 4.80 22.06 0.63
CA ARG A 183 5.22 21.60 1.96
C ARG A 183 4.05 21.67 2.95
N LEU A 184 3.35 22.81 3.03
CA LEU A 184 2.15 22.93 3.87
C LEU A 184 1.07 21.90 3.53
N LYS A 185 0.80 21.69 2.24
CA LYS A 185 -0.16 20.66 1.78
C LYS A 185 0.28 19.25 2.17
N TYR A 186 1.58 18.97 2.07
CA TYR A 186 2.12 17.66 2.43
C TYR A 186 2.09 17.43 3.94
N ILE A 187 2.43 18.42 4.76
CA ILE A 187 2.27 18.35 6.22
C ILE A 187 0.80 18.10 6.59
N GLY A 188 -0.15 18.81 5.97
CA GLY A 188 -1.58 18.57 6.18
C GLY A 188 -1.98 17.13 5.81
N LYS A 189 -1.47 16.62 4.68
CA LYS A 189 -1.67 15.22 4.28
C LYS A 189 -1.10 14.24 5.31
N LEU A 190 0.08 14.49 5.85
CA LEU A 190 0.72 13.66 6.88
C LEU A 190 -0.13 13.61 8.14
N LYS A 191 -0.53 14.77 8.67
CA LYS A 191 -1.38 14.86 9.87
C LYS A 191 -2.69 14.09 9.70
N ARG A 192 -3.40 14.31 8.58
CA ARG A 192 -4.64 13.58 8.29
C ARG A 192 -4.42 12.08 8.10
N GLY A 193 -3.32 11.67 7.47
CA GLY A 193 -3.01 10.25 7.34
C GLY A 193 -2.66 9.58 8.66
N VAL A 194 -1.94 10.28 9.55
CA VAL A 194 -1.67 9.81 10.92
C VAL A 194 -2.98 9.57 11.69
N GLU A 195 -3.94 10.48 11.58
CA GLU A 195 -5.27 10.31 12.19
C GLU A 195 -5.99 9.06 11.69
N ILE A 196 -6.01 8.84 10.36
CA ILE A 196 -6.62 7.65 9.76
C ILE A 196 -5.93 6.38 10.24
N LEU A 197 -4.59 6.35 10.27
CA LEU A 197 -3.82 5.20 10.73
C LEU A 197 -4.08 4.90 12.22
N LYS A 198 -4.27 5.93 13.04
CA LYS A 198 -4.67 5.81 14.44
C LYS A 198 -6.06 5.21 14.60
N GLN A 199 -7.06 5.70 13.86
CA GLN A 199 -8.41 5.15 13.87
C GLN A 199 -8.45 3.67 13.49
N LEU A 200 -7.53 3.24 12.63
CA LEU A 200 -7.38 1.85 12.19
C LEU A 200 -6.53 1.00 13.14
N GLY A 201 -6.04 1.57 14.25
CA GLY A 201 -5.15 0.88 15.19
C GLY A 201 -3.79 0.49 14.60
N LYS A 202 -3.36 1.19 13.54
CA LYS A 202 -2.05 0.96 12.88
C LYS A 202 -0.91 1.71 13.55
N ILE A 203 -1.22 2.78 14.27
CA ILE A 203 -0.30 3.59 15.07
C ILE A 203 -1.04 3.96 16.35
N ASP A 204 -0.35 3.96 17.49
CA ASP A 204 -0.92 4.30 18.79
C ASP A 204 -0.28 5.58 19.39
N TYR A 205 -1.05 6.32 20.20
CA TYR A 205 -0.53 7.37 21.08
C TYR A 205 -0.08 6.73 22.39
N GLY A 206 1.12 6.14 22.44
CA GLY A 206 1.74 5.87 23.74
C GLY A 206 2.47 4.55 23.95
N SER A 207 2.64 3.68 22.96
CA SER A 207 3.44 2.46 23.12
C SER A 207 4.90 2.65 22.66
N PHE A 208 5.68 3.38 23.46
CA PHE A 208 7.11 3.10 23.64
C PHE A 208 7.32 1.94 24.64
N SER A 209 6.52 0.89 24.49
CA SER A 209 6.59 -0.34 25.27
C SER A 209 6.61 -1.53 24.32
N ILE A 210 7.80 -1.77 23.74
CA ILE A 210 8.40 -3.11 23.56
C ILE A 210 7.49 -4.17 22.89
N LEU A 211 7.75 -4.46 21.60
CA LEU A 211 7.59 -5.82 21.05
C LEU A 211 8.93 -6.59 21.12
N TYR A 212 9.52 -6.63 22.31
CA TYR A 212 10.18 -7.83 22.82
C TYR A 212 9.20 -8.48 23.79
N SER A 213 8.37 -9.38 23.28
CA SER A 213 7.71 -10.36 24.14
C SER A 213 8.70 -11.51 24.32
N VAL A 214 9.10 -11.74 25.58
CA VAL A 214 9.82 -12.94 26.06
C VAL A 214 8.99 -14.19 25.83
#